data_AF-A0A4Y8XTC8-F1
#
_entry.id   AF-A0A4Y8XTC8-F1
#
_cell.length_a   1.000
_cell.length_b   1.000
_cell.length_c   1.000
_cell.angle_alpha   90.00
_cell.angle_beta   90.00
_cell.angle_gamma   90.00
#
_symmetry.space_group_name_H-M   'P 1'
#
loop_
_entity.id
_entity.type
_entity.pdbx_description
1 polymer ?
#
loop_
_entity_poly.entity_id
_entity_poly.type
_entity_poly.pdbx_seq_one_letter_code
_entity_poly.pdbx_strand_id
1 'polypeptide(L)'
;MRHVLKRTGTGVAAALTWAGLIAGLAGLTGCTVGETFTESKSRAPGDTIRISPEDGAKDIKRGDRIEVRVPDGRLERVDVAQVENAQRKELPGRISDDGLVWTPEAGANVVLAAKYSVDVIAVDGAGRRSARHSTFTTAVPKHRFIGYFKPENRSTVGTGMIVSFDFNRKIANRAAVQRAIRVTSDPPVEIVGHWFGGQRLDFRPREYWKPGTEVTVDLRLRDVQAAPGVFGIQEKKVGFRVGRSQVSLVDAGKHTMEVRRDGALVSTVPITAGAPKTTTYNGKMVVTELYDVTRMNGATVGFGGEYDIKDVPHALRLTTSGTFLHGNYWAPPDTFGSTNVSHGCVGLRDVKGGSADTPAGWFFDRTLVGDVVEVVNSADRTVDPDNGLGGWNLDWRKWKAGSAVAG
;
A
#
# COMPACT_ATOMS: atom_id res chain seq x y z
N MET A 1 -11.29 32.07 -22.33
CA MET A 1 -12.10 32.12 -23.56
C MET A 1 -13.38 31.33 -23.31
N ARG A 2 -14.54 31.93 -23.59
CA ARG A 2 -15.88 31.32 -23.46
C ARG A 2 -16.06 30.22 -24.53
N HIS A 3 -16.80 29.15 -24.22
CA HIS A 3 -17.76 28.43 -25.09
C HIS A 3 -18.26 27.21 -24.28
N VAL A 4 -19.41 27.28 -23.60
CA VAL A 4 -20.79 27.05 -24.07
C VAL A 4 -21.03 25.61 -24.57
N LEU A 5 -21.77 24.84 -23.76
CA LEU A 5 -22.38 23.55 -24.08
C LEU A 5 -23.39 23.65 -25.22
N LYS A 6 -23.49 22.59 -26.04
CA LYS A 6 -24.73 22.23 -26.75
C LYS A 6 -25.04 20.74 -26.66
N ARG A 7 -26.34 20.50 -26.51
CA ARG A 7 -27.06 19.28 -26.16
C ARG A 7 -27.07 18.21 -27.25
N THR A 8 -27.15 16.99 -26.76
CA THR A 8 -27.58 15.75 -27.41
C THR A 8 -29.04 15.79 -27.85
N GLY A 9 -29.33 15.21 -29.01
CA GLY A 9 -30.68 14.85 -29.44
C GLY A 9 -30.65 13.51 -30.14
N THR A 10 -31.32 12.51 -29.57
CA THR A 10 -31.72 11.27 -30.25
C THR A 10 -33.05 10.83 -29.66
N GLY A 11 -34.07 10.81 -30.49
CA GLY A 11 -35.30 10.06 -30.26
C GLY A 11 -35.74 9.51 -31.61
N VAL A 12 -36.10 8.22 -31.64
CA VAL A 12 -37.25 7.67 -32.38
C VAL A 12 -37.59 6.32 -31.71
N ALA A 13 -38.89 6.09 -31.58
CA ALA A 13 -39.56 5.00 -30.90
C ALA A 13 -39.95 3.80 -31.80
N ALA A 14 -40.39 2.74 -31.10
CA ALA A 14 -41.46 1.78 -31.47
C ALA A 14 -41.05 0.56 -32.34
N ALA A 15 -41.64 -0.64 -32.23
CA ALA A 15 -42.87 -1.10 -31.58
C ALA A 15 -42.78 -2.61 -31.24
N LEU A 16 -43.65 -3.07 -30.32
CA LEU A 16 -43.94 -4.46 -29.98
C LEU A 16 -45.04 -5.03 -30.90
N THR A 17 -44.89 -6.26 -31.38
CA THR A 17 -46.02 -7.13 -31.74
C THR A 17 -45.72 -8.60 -31.43
N TRP A 18 -46.75 -9.28 -30.93
CA TRP A 18 -46.83 -10.68 -30.49
C TRP A 18 -47.70 -11.42 -31.50
N ALA A 19 -47.33 -12.64 -31.91
CA ALA A 19 -48.26 -13.60 -32.52
C ALA A 19 -47.69 -15.02 -32.41
N GLY A 20 -48.45 -15.92 -31.79
CA GLY A 20 -48.15 -17.35 -31.70
C GLY A 20 -48.75 -18.16 -32.83
N LEU A 21 -48.34 -19.43 -32.92
CA LEU A 21 -49.05 -20.47 -33.66
C LEU A 21 -48.79 -21.84 -33.03
N ILE A 22 -49.87 -22.54 -32.68
CA ILE A 22 -49.97 -23.95 -32.31
C ILE A 22 -50.82 -24.64 -33.37
N ALA A 23 -50.34 -25.77 -33.91
CA ALA A 23 -51.06 -26.93 -34.47
C ALA A 23 -49.97 -27.94 -34.91
N GLY A 24 -49.96 -29.24 -34.62
CA GLY A 24 -50.99 -30.19 -34.22
C GLY A 24 -51.27 -31.16 -35.38
N LEU A 25 -50.79 -32.42 -35.30
CA LEU A 25 -51.22 -33.66 -36.03
C LEU A 25 -50.08 -34.71 -35.94
N ALA A 26 -50.24 -36.04 -35.93
CA ALA A 26 -51.08 -37.04 -35.23
C ALA A 26 -50.90 -38.39 -35.97
N GLY A 27 -50.64 -39.48 -35.22
CA GLY A 27 -50.89 -40.90 -35.61
C GLY A 27 -49.73 -41.68 -36.24
N LEU A 28 -49.57 -43.01 -36.09
CA LEU A 28 -50.27 -44.08 -35.37
C LEU A 28 -49.38 -45.37 -35.38
N THR A 29 -49.42 -46.15 -34.29
CA THR A 29 -49.31 -47.64 -34.15
C THR A 29 -48.12 -48.47 -34.66
N GLY A 30 -47.58 -49.33 -33.78
CA GLY A 30 -46.99 -50.63 -34.15
C GLY A 30 -46.01 -51.24 -33.13
N CYS A 31 -46.46 -52.18 -32.28
CA CYS A 31 -45.62 -52.97 -31.38
C CYS A 31 -44.69 -53.92 -32.16
N THR A 32 -43.39 -53.94 -31.85
CA THR A 32 -42.58 -55.18 -31.88
C THR A 32 -41.50 -55.09 -30.80
N VAL A 33 -41.42 -56.15 -30.00
CA VAL A 33 -40.40 -56.35 -28.97
C VAL A 33 -39.09 -56.67 -29.68
N GLY A 34 -38.11 -55.79 -29.57
CA GLY A 34 -36.74 -56.02 -30.02
C GLY A 34 -35.81 -55.57 -28.92
N GLU A 35 -35.24 -56.54 -28.19
CA GLU A 35 -34.13 -56.34 -27.28
C GLU A 35 -32.98 -55.67 -28.04
N THR A 36 -32.91 -54.35 -27.93
CA THR A 36 -31.77 -53.58 -28.37
C THR A 36 -30.89 -53.40 -27.15
N PHE A 37 -29.81 -54.19 -27.13
CA PHE A 37 -28.65 -53.95 -26.31
C PHE A 37 -28.33 -52.46 -26.37
N THR A 38 -28.49 -51.79 -25.23
CA THR A 38 -27.95 -50.44 -25.05
C THR A 38 -26.44 -50.61 -25.04
N GLU A 39 -25.84 -50.41 -26.21
CA GLU A 39 -24.42 -50.16 -26.35
C GLU A 39 -24.09 -48.99 -25.42
N SER A 40 -23.48 -49.31 -24.28
CA SER A 40 -22.96 -48.31 -23.38
C SER A 40 -21.98 -47.47 -24.19
N LYS A 41 -22.35 -46.23 -24.50
CA LYS A 41 -21.44 -45.22 -25.06
C LYS A 41 -20.12 -45.33 -24.28
N SER A 42 -19.08 -45.86 -24.91
CA SER A 42 -17.78 -45.96 -24.25
C SER A 42 -17.39 -44.54 -23.90
N ARG A 43 -17.20 -44.26 -22.60
CA ARG A 43 -16.67 -42.98 -22.12
C ARG A 43 -15.49 -42.57 -23.00
N ALA A 44 -15.46 -41.34 -23.49
CA ALA A 44 -14.30 -40.91 -24.28
C ALA A 44 -13.05 -41.04 -23.40
N PRO A 45 -11.87 -41.39 -23.94
CA PRO A 45 -10.65 -41.60 -23.14
C PRO A 45 -10.28 -40.42 -22.22
N GLY A 46 -10.74 -39.19 -22.50
CA GLY A 46 -10.56 -38.02 -21.64
C GLY A 46 -11.56 -37.88 -20.48
N ASP A 47 -12.65 -38.64 -20.46
CA ASP A 47 -13.68 -38.58 -19.43
C ASP A 47 -13.28 -39.28 -18.12
N THR A 48 -12.15 -40.01 -18.12
CA THR A 48 -11.59 -40.67 -16.93
C THR A 48 -10.79 -39.70 -16.05
N ILE A 49 -10.17 -38.68 -16.63
CA ILE A 49 -9.43 -37.64 -15.89
C ILE A 49 -10.45 -36.77 -15.13
N ARG A 50 -10.47 -36.84 -13.80
CA ARG A 50 -11.30 -35.99 -12.95
C ARG A 50 -10.48 -34.79 -12.49
N ILE A 51 -10.97 -33.59 -12.79
CA ILE A 51 -10.36 -32.33 -12.36
C ILE A 51 -11.34 -31.68 -11.37
N SER A 52 -10.82 -31.28 -10.22
CA SER A 52 -11.52 -30.48 -9.23
C SER A 52 -10.69 -29.21 -9.00
N PRO A 53 -11.26 -28.00 -9.18
CA PRO A 53 -12.63 -27.70 -9.59
C PRO A 53 -12.97 -28.15 -11.02
N GLU A 54 -14.27 -28.34 -11.30
CA GLU A 54 -14.73 -28.70 -12.65
C GLU A 54 -14.45 -27.59 -13.68
N ASP A 55 -14.50 -27.95 -14.96
CA ASP A 55 -14.24 -26.98 -16.04
C ASP A 55 -15.28 -25.85 -16.04
N GLY A 56 -14.80 -24.61 -16.13
CA GLY A 56 -15.58 -23.40 -16.05
C GLY A 56 -16.03 -23.02 -14.63
N ALA A 57 -15.61 -23.74 -13.58
CA ALA A 57 -15.99 -23.42 -12.22
C ALA A 57 -15.58 -21.99 -11.81
N LYS A 58 -16.42 -21.34 -11.00
CA LYS A 58 -16.26 -19.95 -10.58
C LYS A 58 -16.24 -19.84 -9.06
N ASP A 59 -15.79 -18.69 -8.58
CA ASP A 59 -15.74 -18.34 -7.16
C ASP A 59 -14.96 -19.32 -6.28
N ILE A 60 -13.90 -19.92 -6.84
CA ILE A 60 -13.01 -20.82 -6.11
C ILE A 60 -12.24 -20.03 -5.05
N LYS A 61 -12.41 -20.42 -3.79
CA LYS A 61 -11.77 -19.80 -2.63
C LYS A 61 -10.39 -20.39 -2.42
N ARG A 62 -9.54 -19.66 -1.70
CA ARG A 62 -8.16 -20.05 -1.42
C ARG A 62 -8.01 -21.44 -0.76
N GLY A 63 -8.98 -21.86 0.05
CA GLY A 63 -8.97 -23.15 0.75
C GLY A 63 -9.79 -24.25 0.08
N ASP A 64 -10.34 -24.00 -1.11
CA ASP A 64 -11.11 -25.02 -1.82
C ASP A 64 -10.15 -26.08 -2.41
N ARG A 65 -10.63 -27.31 -2.53
CA ARG A 65 -9.83 -28.43 -3.02
C ARG A 65 -9.48 -28.24 -4.50
N ILE A 66 -8.18 -28.23 -4.80
CA ILE A 66 -7.65 -28.35 -6.16
C ILE A 66 -7.00 -29.72 -6.27
N GLU A 67 -7.48 -30.57 -7.17
CA GLU A 67 -7.01 -31.94 -7.36
C GLU A 67 -7.24 -32.40 -8.80
N VAL A 68 -6.30 -33.18 -9.33
CA VAL A 68 -6.49 -33.96 -10.55
C VAL A 68 -6.36 -35.44 -10.20
N ARG A 69 -7.29 -36.28 -10.64
CA ARG A 69 -7.31 -37.71 -10.33
C ARG A 69 -7.67 -38.55 -11.54
N VAL A 70 -7.03 -39.70 -11.68
CA VAL A 70 -7.46 -40.78 -12.59
C VAL A 70 -7.92 -42.01 -11.79
N PRO A 71 -8.95 -42.74 -12.23
CA PRO A 71 -9.43 -43.94 -11.55
C PRO A 71 -8.51 -45.16 -11.78
N ASP A 72 -7.77 -45.16 -12.89
CA ASP A 72 -6.87 -46.22 -13.32
C ASP A 72 -5.70 -45.63 -14.13
N GLY A 73 -4.63 -46.43 -14.31
CA GLY A 73 -3.43 -45.99 -15.01
C GLY A 73 -2.59 -45.02 -14.18
N ARG A 74 -2.11 -43.93 -14.78
CA ARG A 74 -1.33 -42.88 -14.10
C ARG A 74 -1.39 -41.51 -14.81
N LEU A 75 -1.22 -40.46 -14.03
CA LEU A 75 -0.93 -39.11 -14.50
C LEU A 75 0.53 -39.04 -15.00
N GLU A 76 0.74 -38.55 -16.21
CA GLU A 76 2.09 -38.30 -16.76
C GLU A 76 2.50 -36.83 -16.61
N ARG A 77 1.54 -35.91 -16.78
CA ARG A 77 1.76 -34.47 -16.62
C ARG A 77 0.51 -33.80 -16.08
N VAL A 78 0.70 -32.92 -15.11
CA VAL A 78 -0.31 -31.98 -14.65
C VAL A 78 0.34 -30.61 -14.55
N ASP A 79 -0.19 -29.64 -15.29
CA ASP A 79 0.28 -28.26 -15.33
C ASP A 79 -0.90 -27.37 -14.93
N VAL A 80 -0.80 -26.77 -13.74
CA VAL A 80 -1.80 -25.83 -13.22
C VAL A 80 -1.16 -24.46 -13.15
N ALA A 81 -1.70 -23.49 -13.88
CA ALA A 81 -1.10 -22.15 -13.96
C ALA A 81 -2.16 -21.05 -13.88
N GLN A 82 -1.85 -20.01 -13.10
CA GLN A 82 -2.54 -18.73 -13.18
C GLN A 82 -2.28 -18.13 -14.57
N VAL A 83 -3.34 -17.66 -15.23
CA VAL A 83 -3.28 -17.00 -16.52
C VAL A 83 -3.69 -15.53 -16.35
N GLU A 84 -2.74 -14.62 -16.55
CA GLU A 84 -2.97 -13.16 -16.45
C GLU A 84 -2.20 -12.46 -17.58
N ASN A 85 -2.90 -11.72 -18.46
CA ASN A 85 -2.29 -10.95 -19.56
C ASN A 85 -1.26 -11.74 -20.40
N ALA A 86 -1.61 -12.97 -20.79
CA ALA A 86 -0.75 -13.94 -21.51
C ALA A 86 0.50 -14.43 -20.75
N GLN A 87 0.70 -14.01 -19.50
CA GLN A 87 1.69 -14.59 -18.60
C GLN A 87 1.09 -15.80 -17.89
N ARG A 88 1.91 -16.85 -17.72
CA ARG A 88 1.59 -18.04 -16.94
C ARG A 88 2.46 -18.09 -15.70
N LYS A 89 1.82 -18.17 -14.53
CA LYS A 89 2.50 -18.44 -13.25
C LYS A 89 2.02 -19.78 -12.73
N GLU A 90 2.91 -20.75 -12.70
CA GLU A 90 2.62 -22.10 -12.22
C GLU A 90 2.17 -22.09 -10.75
N LEU A 91 1.20 -22.94 -10.44
CA LEU A 91 0.85 -23.35 -9.09
C LEU A 91 1.59 -24.67 -8.80
N PRO A 92 2.66 -24.63 -7.98
CA PRO A 92 3.43 -25.83 -7.69
C PRO A 92 2.55 -26.93 -7.12
N GLY A 93 2.76 -28.15 -7.62
CA GLY A 93 2.02 -29.33 -7.18
C GLY A 93 2.74 -30.61 -7.57
N ARG A 94 2.35 -31.70 -6.91
CA ARG A 94 2.99 -33.00 -7.07
C ARG A 94 1.98 -34.07 -7.44
N ILE A 95 2.40 -34.95 -8.35
CA ILE A 95 1.75 -36.24 -8.56
C ILE A 95 2.18 -37.15 -7.39
N SER A 96 1.23 -37.90 -6.86
CA SER A 96 1.45 -38.90 -5.81
C SER A 96 2.28 -40.08 -6.32
N ASP A 97 2.91 -40.82 -5.41
CA ASP A 97 3.83 -41.91 -5.76
C ASP A 97 3.12 -43.05 -6.53
N ASP A 98 1.82 -43.24 -6.31
CA ASP A 98 0.99 -44.18 -7.07
C ASP A 98 0.59 -43.67 -8.46
N GLY A 99 0.90 -42.41 -8.79
CA GLY A 99 0.59 -41.77 -10.07
C GLY A 99 -0.88 -41.39 -10.25
N LEU A 100 -1.75 -41.61 -9.27
CA LEU A 100 -3.20 -41.52 -9.48
C LEU A 100 -3.77 -40.13 -9.18
N VAL A 101 -3.08 -39.35 -8.35
CA VAL A 101 -3.57 -38.06 -7.86
C VAL A 101 -2.49 -36.99 -7.95
N TRP A 102 -2.85 -35.80 -8.43
CA TRP A 102 -2.05 -34.59 -8.29
C TRP A 102 -2.72 -33.61 -7.32
N THR A 103 -1.92 -33.00 -6.45
CA THR A 103 -2.37 -31.95 -5.52
C THR A 103 -1.34 -30.82 -5.44
N PRO A 104 -1.77 -29.58 -5.12
CA PRO A 104 -0.84 -28.49 -4.84
C PRO A 104 0.14 -28.86 -3.72
N GLU A 105 1.36 -28.35 -3.80
CA GLU A 105 2.34 -28.52 -2.74
C GLU A 105 1.88 -27.84 -1.44
N ALA A 106 2.43 -28.27 -0.31
CA ALA A 106 2.11 -27.66 0.98
C ALA A 106 2.42 -26.15 0.95
N GLY A 107 1.39 -25.32 1.20
CA GLY A 107 1.50 -23.85 1.17
C GLY A 107 1.25 -23.21 -0.20
N ALA A 108 1.21 -23.99 -1.28
CA ALA A 108 0.79 -23.52 -2.60
C ALA A 108 -0.73 -23.34 -2.62
N ASN A 109 -1.18 -22.13 -2.97
CA ASN A 109 -2.60 -21.79 -2.99
C ASN A 109 -2.93 -20.97 -4.23
N VAL A 110 -4.18 -21.07 -4.67
CA VAL A 110 -4.69 -20.20 -5.73
C VAL A 110 -4.76 -18.75 -5.27
N VAL A 111 -4.42 -17.81 -6.16
CA VAL A 111 -4.56 -16.37 -5.89
C VAL A 111 -5.98 -15.89 -6.21
N LEU A 112 -6.49 -14.92 -5.46
CA LEU A 112 -7.85 -14.41 -5.67
C LEU A 112 -7.96 -13.53 -6.93
N ALA A 113 -9.19 -13.41 -7.44
CA ALA A 113 -9.52 -12.66 -8.65
C ALA A 113 -8.67 -13.02 -9.89
N ALA A 114 -8.40 -14.32 -10.09
CA ALA A 114 -7.59 -14.82 -11.19
C ALA A 114 -8.28 -15.95 -11.95
N LYS A 115 -7.82 -16.18 -13.19
CA LYS A 115 -8.16 -17.37 -13.98
C LYS A 115 -7.01 -18.37 -13.90
N TYR A 116 -7.34 -19.64 -13.78
CA TYR A 116 -6.40 -20.74 -13.85
C TYR A 116 -6.69 -21.65 -15.04
N SER A 117 -5.63 -22.23 -15.59
CA SER A 117 -5.64 -23.27 -16.59
C SER A 117 -5.08 -24.55 -15.97
N VAL A 118 -5.68 -25.68 -16.32
CA VAL A 118 -5.27 -27.02 -15.90
C VAL A 118 -5.11 -27.86 -17.16
N ASP A 119 -3.87 -28.25 -17.46
CA ASP A 119 -3.53 -29.11 -18.58
C ASP A 119 -3.04 -30.46 -18.06
N VAL A 120 -3.70 -31.54 -18.45
CA VAL A 120 -3.44 -32.89 -17.95
C VAL A 120 -3.14 -33.84 -19.08
N ILE A 121 -2.13 -34.68 -18.91
CA ILE A 121 -1.85 -35.86 -19.73
C ILE A 121 -1.83 -37.07 -18.81
N ALA A 122 -2.60 -38.09 -19.16
CA ALA A 122 -2.68 -39.35 -18.43
C ALA A 122 -2.61 -40.55 -19.38
N VAL A 123 -2.23 -41.70 -18.82
CA VAL A 123 -2.26 -43.00 -19.49
C VAL A 123 -3.16 -43.92 -18.70
N ASP A 124 -4.11 -44.58 -19.34
CA ASP A 124 -5.02 -45.54 -18.69
C ASP A 124 -4.36 -46.91 -18.44
N GLY A 125 -5.08 -47.83 -17.79
CA GLY A 125 -4.57 -49.18 -17.52
C GLY A 125 -4.27 -50.02 -18.78
N ALA A 126 -4.78 -49.61 -19.95
CA ALA A 126 -4.55 -50.24 -21.25
C ALA A 126 -3.42 -49.57 -22.04
N GLY A 127 -2.72 -48.58 -21.47
CA GLY A 127 -1.62 -47.88 -22.11
C GLY A 127 -2.05 -46.78 -23.09
N ARG A 128 -3.33 -46.41 -23.15
CA ARG A 128 -3.82 -45.36 -24.04
C ARG A 128 -3.63 -43.98 -23.40
N ARG A 129 -3.09 -43.04 -24.18
CA ARG A 129 -2.88 -41.65 -23.75
C ARG A 129 -4.14 -40.81 -23.95
N SER A 130 -4.44 -39.99 -22.94
CA SER A 130 -5.53 -39.01 -22.95
C SER A 130 -5.04 -37.67 -22.46
N ALA A 131 -5.56 -36.60 -23.05
CA ALA A 131 -5.33 -35.24 -22.59
C ALA A 131 -6.64 -34.59 -22.18
N ARG A 132 -6.59 -33.74 -21.14
CA ARG A 132 -7.73 -32.93 -20.71
C ARG A 132 -7.26 -31.53 -20.37
N HIS A 133 -8.01 -30.56 -20.89
CA HIS A 133 -7.86 -29.16 -20.54
C HIS A 133 -9.07 -28.73 -19.70
N SER A 134 -8.84 -27.87 -18.72
CA SER A 134 -9.88 -27.29 -17.89
C SER A 134 -9.48 -25.91 -17.42
N THR A 135 -10.46 -25.07 -17.13
CA THR A 135 -10.23 -23.74 -16.56
C THR A 135 -11.14 -23.50 -15.37
N PHE A 136 -10.71 -22.64 -14.46
CA PHE A 136 -11.57 -22.15 -13.39
C PHE A 136 -11.19 -20.71 -13.00
N THR A 137 -12.09 -20.00 -12.34
CA THR A 137 -11.82 -18.64 -11.82
C THR A 137 -11.97 -18.58 -10.32
N THR A 138 -11.06 -17.88 -9.65
CA THR A 138 -11.08 -17.71 -8.21
C THR A 138 -11.99 -16.57 -7.77
N ALA A 139 -12.43 -16.63 -6.52
CA ALA A 139 -13.32 -15.64 -5.93
C ALA A 139 -12.74 -14.22 -6.05
N VAL A 140 -13.59 -13.27 -6.43
CA VAL A 140 -13.23 -11.84 -6.49
C VAL A 140 -13.60 -11.20 -5.15
N PRO A 141 -12.64 -10.67 -4.38
CA PRO A 141 -12.96 -9.97 -3.14
C PRO A 141 -13.87 -8.76 -3.42
N LYS A 142 -15.08 -8.77 -2.86
CA LYS A 142 -16.01 -7.63 -2.90
C LYS A 142 -15.43 -6.40 -2.22
N HIS A 143 -14.64 -6.63 -1.18
CA HIS A 143 -14.01 -5.58 -0.39
C HIS A 143 -12.50 -5.74 -0.43
N ARG A 144 -11.82 -4.66 -0.79
CA ARG A 144 -10.36 -4.61 -0.93
C ARG A 144 -9.79 -3.56 -0.01
N PHE A 145 -8.51 -3.70 0.34
CA PHE A 145 -7.75 -2.63 0.97
C PHE A 145 -6.40 -2.44 0.27
N ILE A 146 -5.88 -1.23 0.39
CA ILE A 146 -4.54 -0.85 -0.02
C ILE A 146 -3.88 -0.04 1.08
N GLY A 147 -2.56 -0.12 1.18
CA GLY A 147 -1.71 0.79 1.93
C GLY A 147 -1.07 1.80 0.98
N TYR A 148 -1.26 3.08 1.28
CA TYR A 148 -0.39 4.14 0.80
C TYR A 148 0.85 4.15 1.68
N PHE A 149 2.03 4.30 1.09
CA PHE A 149 3.25 4.21 1.87
C PHE A 149 4.28 5.26 1.46
N LYS A 150 5.13 5.60 2.42
CA LYS A 150 6.31 6.45 2.27
C LYS A 150 7.51 5.77 2.93
N PRO A 151 8.73 5.97 2.44
CA PRO A 151 9.08 6.78 1.26
C PRO A 151 8.81 6.05 -0.08
N GLU A 152 8.89 6.78 -1.19
CA GLU A 152 8.78 6.23 -2.54
C GLU A 152 9.99 5.38 -2.96
N ASN A 153 9.75 4.50 -3.93
CA ASN A 153 10.81 3.69 -4.53
C ASN A 153 11.89 4.57 -5.17
N ARG A 154 13.16 4.22 -4.93
CA ARG A 154 14.38 4.89 -5.39
C ARG A 154 14.59 6.32 -4.89
N SER A 155 13.87 6.73 -3.85
CA SER A 155 14.11 8.01 -3.19
C SER A 155 15.41 7.98 -2.37
N THR A 156 15.97 9.16 -2.10
CA THR A 156 16.99 9.37 -1.07
C THR A 156 16.37 10.20 0.05
N VAL A 157 16.49 9.73 1.29
CA VAL A 157 15.84 10.33 2.46
C VAL A 157 16.83 10.63 3.58
N GLY A 158 16.46 11.51 4.51
CA GLY A 158 17.22 11.78 5.72
C GLY A 158 17.18 10.64 6.75
N THR A 159 18.07 10.71 7.74
CA THR A 159 18.29 9.64 8.73
C THR A 159 17.13 9.41 9.69
N GLY A 160 16.19 10.36 9.79
CA GLY A 160 14.98 10.25 10.60
C GLY A 160 13.80 9.59 9.90
N MET A 161 13.92 9.18 8.63
CA MET A 161 12.79 8.65 7.88
C MET A 161 12.16 7.43 8.56
N ILE A 162 10.84 7.45 8.73
CA ILE A 162 10.04 6.32 9.20
C ILE A 162 9.29 5.74 7.99
N VAL A 163 9.36 4.44 7.79
CA VAL A 163 8.56 3.79 6.73
C VAL A 163 7.12 3.72 7.23
N SER A 164 6.25 4.56 6.68
CA SER A 164 4.85 4.68 7.12
C SER A 164 3.90 4.06 6.10
N PHE A 165 2.89 3.37 6.59
CA PHE A 165 1.76 2.84 5.81
C PHE A 165 0.45 3.42 6.34
N ASP A 166 -0.32 4.05 5.47
CA ASP A 166 -1.70 4.47 5.72
C ASP A 166 -2.66 3.61 4.90
N PHE A 167 -3.49 2.84 5.58
CA PHE A 167 -4.48 1.98 4.96
C PHE A 167 -5.78 2.71 4.71
N ASN A 168 -6.35 2.54 3.51
CA ASN A 168 -7.62 3.17 3.13
C ASN A 168 -8.82 2.67 3.95
N ARG A 169 -8.65 1.64 4.78
CA ARG A 169 -9.67 1.05 5.64
C ARG A 169 -9.05 0.51 6.93
N LYS A 170 -9.86 0.40 7.99
CA LYS A 170 -9.45 -0.21 9.27
C LYS A 170 -9.01 -1.66 9.09
N ILE A 171 -7.86 -1.98 9.66
CA ILE A 171 -7.27 -3.32 9.71
C ILE A 171 -7.64 -3.97 11.04
N ALA A 172 -8.44 -5.04 10.98
CA ALA A 172 -8.81 -5.84 12.15
C ALA A 172 -7.73 -6.88 12.47
N ASN A 173 -7.23 -7.60 11.46
CA ASN A 173 -6.16 -8.56 11.57
C ASN A 173 -4.79 -7.90 11.33
N ARG A 174 -4.37 -7.07 12.29
CA ARG A 174 -3.11 -6.32 12.23
C ARG A 174 -1.89 -7.22 12.12
N ALA A 175 -1.90 -8.35 12.83
CA ALA A 175 -0.81 -9.32 12.79
C ALA A 175 -0.59 -9.89 11.37
N ALA A 176 -1.66 -10.27 10.67
CA ALA A 176 -1.54 -10.79 9.31
C ALA A 176 -1.00 -9.73 8.33
N VAL A 177 -1.52 -8.49 8.42
CA VAL A 177 -1.06 -7.38 7.56
C VAL A 177 0.39 -7.01 7.85
N GLN A 178 0.78 -6.92 9.12
CA GLN A 178 2.14 -6.58 9.50
C GLN A 178 3.15 -7.67 9.09
N ARG A 179 2.83 -8.96 9.24
CA ARG A 179 3.71 -10.06 8.78
C ARG A 179 3.92 -10.05 7.26
N ALA A 180 2.94 -9.54 6.52
CA ALA A 180 3.00 -9.41 5.07
C ALA A 180 3.81 -8.21 4.59
N ILE A 181 4.29 -7.35 5.49
CA ILE A 181 5.16 -6.22 5.19
C ILE A 181 6.52 -6.49 5.82
N ARG A 182 7.53 -6.71 5.00
CA ARG A 182 8.90 -6.93 5.48
C ARG A 182 9.77 -5.73 5.14
N VAL A 183 10.29 -5.05 6.16
CA VAL A 183 11.28 -3.98 6.01
C VAL A 183 12.64 -4.53 6.43
N THR A 184 13.64 -4.37 5.56
CA THR A 184 15.01 -4.87 5.74
C THR A 184 15.99 -3.78 5.37
N SER A 185 17.21 -3.86 5.89
CA SER A 185 18.26 -2.88 5.61
C SER A 185 19.61 -3.54 5.36
N ASP A 186 20.48 -2.81 4.66
CA ASP A 186 21.90 -3.09 4.52
C ASP A 186 22.69 -1.81 4.89
N PRO A 187 23.50 -1.82 5.96
CA PRO A 187 23.73 -2.92 6.90
C PRO A 187 22.47 -3.31 7.70
N PRO A 188 22.37 -4.58 8.16
CA PRO A 188 21.19 -5.06 8.86
C PRO A 188 21.05 -4.42 10.26
N VAL A 189 19.85 -3.94 10.57
CA VAL A 189 19.44 -3.44 11.89
C VAL A 189 18.04 -3.97 12.24
N GLU A 190 17.75 -4.14 13.53
CA GLU A 190 16.39 -4.45 14.02
C GLU A 190 15.42 -3.34 13.62
N ILE A 191 14.35 -3.69 12.90
CA ILE A 191 13.31 -2.75 12.45
C ILE A 191 11.97 -3.28 12.95
N VAL A 192 11.27 -2.46 13.73
CA VAL A 192 10.02 -2.87 14.38
C VAL A 192 8.86 -2.01 13.88
N GLY A 193 7.75 -2.68 13.56
CA GLY A 193 6.49 -2.05 13.21
C GLY A 193 5.69 -1.62 14.45
N HIS A 194 5.07 -0.46 14.41
CA HIS A 194 4.19 0.09 15.44
C HIS A 194 2.86 0.54 14.81
N TRP A 195 1.74 0.10 15.40
CA TRP A 195 0.42 0.50 14.94
C TRP A 195 -0.07 1.76 15.64
N PHE A 196 -0.38 2.79 14.86
CA PHE A 196 -1.15 3.94 15.31
C PHE A 196 -2.62 3.76 14.92
N GLY A 197 -3.47 3.57 15.93
CA GLY A 197 -4.88 3.26 15.72
C GLY A 197 -5.07 1.95 14.91
N GLY A 198 -6.05 1.95 14.00
CA GLY A 198 -6.38 0.77 13.19
C GLY A 198 -6.02 0.90 11.71
N GLN A 199 -5.36 1.97 11.29
CA GLN A 199 -5.14 2.29 9.88
C GLN A 199 -3.72 2.73 9.56
N ARG A 200 -2.86 2.97 10.55
CA ARG A 200 -1.49 3.36 10.30
C ARG A 200 -0.50 2.40 10.93
N LEU A 201 0.52 2.02 10.17
CA LEU A 201 1.60 1.14 10.59
C LEU A 201 2.93 1.76 10.18
N ASP A 202 3.76 2.05 11.17
CA ASP A 202 5.06 2.69 10.97
C ASP A 202 6.19 1.73 11.33
N PHE A 203 7.28 1.74 10.57
CA PHE A 203 8.48 0.95 10.85
C PHE A 203 9.69 1.86 11.01
N ARG A 204 10.45 1.62 12.08
CA ARG A 204 11.77 2.24 12.29
C ARG A 204 12.70 1.34 13.11
N PRO A 205 14.01 1.56 13.01
CA PRO A 205 14.98 1.05 13.97
C PRO A 205 14.93 1.82 15.30
N ARG A 206 15.66 1.30 16.30
CA ARG A 206 15.75 1.91 17.63
C ARG A 206 16.30 3.34 17.59
N GLU A 207 17.38 3.52 16.84
CA GLU A 207 18.10 4.78 16.63
C GLU A 207 17.91 5.25 15.19
N TYR A 208 18.30 6.48 14.86
CA TYR A 208 18.27 6.96 13.48
C TYR A 208 19.05 6.05 12.54
N TRP A 209 18.61 6.01 11.28
CA TRP A 209 19.30 5.26 10.25
C TRP A 209 20.74 5.76 10.08
N LYS A 210 21.68 4.83 9.87
CA LYS A 210 23.05 5.21 9.52
C LYS A 210 23.08 5.76 8.08
N PRO A 211 23.82 6.86 7.81
CA PRO A 211 24.03 7.32 6.45
C PRO A 211 24.53 6.23 5.50
N GLY A 212 24.01 6.20 4.28
CA GLY A 212 24.35 5.21 3.27
C GLY A 212 23.60 3.88 3.36
N THR A 213 22.75 3.69 4.39
CA THR A 213 21.92 2.48 4.53
C THR A 213 20.97 2.34 3.34
N GLU A 214 20.92 1.15 2.74
CA GLU A 214 19.91 0.77 1.75
C GLU A 214 18.75 0.08 2.48
N VAL A 215 17.52 0.53 2.26
CA VAL A 215 16.33 -0.04 2.90
C VAL A 215 15.42 -0.63 1.84
N THR A 216 15.00 -1.87 2.03
CA THR A 216 14.04 -2.59 1.17
C THR A 216 12.75 -2.85 1.92
N VAL A 217 11.63 -2.50 1.28
CA VAL A 217 10.27 -2.80 1.74
C VAL A 217 9.63 -3.78 0.77
N ASP A 218 9.34 -4.97 1.26
CA ASP A 218 8.66 -6.05 0.54
C ASP A 218 7.21 -6.13 1.03
N LEU A 219 6.29 -5.66 0.18
CA LEU A 219 4.87 -5.57 0.41
C LEU A 219 4.18 -6.78 -0.22
N ARG A 220 3.69 -7.71 0.60
CA ARG A 220 3.03 -8.95 0.17
C ARG A 220 1.57 -9.01 0.61
N LEU A 221 0.83 -7.91 0.43
CA LEU A 221 -0.55 -7.78 0.90
C LEU A 221 -1.58 -8.48 0.02
N ARG A 222 -1.22 -8.89 -1.20
CA ARG A 222 -2.14 -9.60 -2.09
C ARG A 222 -2.69 -10.84 -1.38
N ASP A 223 -4.01 -10.92 -1.34
CA ASP A 223 -4.79 -11.98 -0.67
C ASP A 223 -4.60 -12.10 0.85
N VAL A 224 -3.92 -11.13 1.49
CA VAL A 224 -3.87 -11.06 2.95
C VAL A 224 -5.21 -10.56 3.44
N GLN A 225 -5.81 -11.27 4.39
CA GLN A 225 -7.09 -10.92 4.94
C GLN A 225 -6.93 -9.92 6.11
N ALA A 226 -7.28 -8.66 5.90
CA ALA A 226 -7.22 -7.61 6.93
C ALA A 226 -8.45 -7.59 7.84
N ALA A 227 -9.59 -8.10 7.38
CA ALA A 227 -10.85 -8.24 8.12
C ALA A 227 -11.73 -9.32 7.44
N PRO A 228 -12.81 -9.82 8.06
CA PRO A 228 -13.72 -10.75 7.41
C PRO A 228 -14.14 -10.30 5.99
N GLY A 229 -13.78 -11.06 4.96
CA GLY A 229 -14.08 -10.74 3.55
C GLY A 229 -13.29 -9.58 2.93
N VAL A 230 -12.30 -8.98 3.63
CA VAL A 230 -11.51 -7.83 3.15
C VAL A 230 -10.08 -8.27 2.87
N PHE A 231 -9.68 -8.22 1.59
CA PHE A 231 -8.39 -8.72 1.13
C PHE A 231 -7.53 -7.63 0.51
N GLY A 232 -6.22 -7.73 0.71
CA GLY A 232 -5.26 -6.83 0.10
C GLY A 232 -5.04 -7.19 -1.37
N ILE A 233 -4.60 -6.21 -2.15
CA ILE A 233 -4.37 -6.38 -3.60
C ILE A 233 -2.96 -5.98 -4.04
N GLN A 234 -2.14 -5.46 -3.13
CA GLN A 234 -0.80 -4.98 -3.46
C GLN A 234 0.24 -6.06 -3.22
N GLU A 235 1.06 -6.31 -4.23
CA GLU A 235 2.31 -7.03 -4.13
C GLU A 235 3.39 -6.17 -4.80
N LYS A 236 4.37 -5.70 -4.04
CA LYS A 236 5.39 -4.76 -4.55
C LYS A 236 6.66 -4.85 -3.72
N LYS A 237 7.81 -4.74 -4.39
CA LYS A 237 9.10 -4.52 -3.74
C LYS A 237 9.58 -3.11 -4.05
N VAL A 238 9.95 -2.35 -3.04
CA VAL A 238 10.55 -1.01 -3.18
C VAL A 238 11.84 -0.92 -2.39
N GLY A 239 12.78 -0.12 -2.86
CA GLY A 239 14.02 0.19 -2.15
C GLY A 239 14.26 1.69 -2.12
N PHE A 240 14.89 2.20 -1.06
CA PHE A 240 15.32 3.59 -0.94
C PHE A 240 16.66 3.68 -0.20
N ARG A 241 17.37 4.79 -0.41
CA ARG A 241 18.66 5.04 0.22
C ARG A 241 18.54 6.09 1.32
N VAL A 242 19.22 5.85 2.43
CA VAL A 242 19.42 6.84 3.49
C VAL A 242 20.63 7.70 3.13
N GLY A 243 20.41 9.00 3.01
CA GLY A 243 21.42 10.00 2.70
C GLY A 243 22.26 10.39 3.92
N ARG A 244 22.76 11.63 3.91
CA ARG A 244 23.51 12.25 5.01
C ARG A 244 22.66 12.41 6.27
N SER A 245 23.29 12.57 7.43
CA SER A 245 22.58 12.97 8.65
C SER A 245 22.43 14.49 8.71
N GLN A 246 21.21 14.96 8.94
CA GLN A 246 20.94 16.36 9.28
C GLN A 246 19.90 16.44 10.39
N VAL A 247 20.29 17.10 11.48
CA VAL A 247 19.42 17.39 12.62
C VAL A 247 19.48 18.89 12.87
N SER A 248 18.32 19.54 12.88
CA SER A 248 18.19 20.98 13.11
C SER A 248 17.54 21.20 14.46
N LEU A 249 18.30 21.74 15.42
CA LEU A 249 17.82 22.03 16.76
C LEU A 249 17.27 23.45 16.80
N VAL A 250 15.95 23.58 16.90
CA VAL A 250 15.24 24.84 17.12
C VAL A 250 15.11 25.06 18.63
N ASP A 251 15.72 26.12 19.13
CA ASP A 251 15.52 26.60 20.49
C ASP A 251 14.52 27.76 20.46
N ALA A 252 13.26 27.48 20.84
CA ALA A 252 12.19 28.46 20.80
C ALA A 252 12.37 29.59 21.83
N GLY A 253 13.13 29.34 22.91
CA GLY A 253 13.45 30.34 23.93
C GLY A 253 14.62 31.24 23.54
N LYS A 254 15.56 30.73 22.74
CA LYS A 254 16.69 31.51 22.19
C LYS A 254 16.43 32.09 20.80
N HIS A 255 15.30 31.77 20.19
CA HIS A 255 14.93 32.19 18.83
C HIS A 255 15.98 31.82 17.76
N THR A 256 16.62 30.67 17.92
CA THR A 256 17.67 30.19 17.00
C THR A 256 17.42 28.76 16.55
N MET A 257 17.98 28.41 15.38
CA MET A 257 18.06 27.05 14.88
C MET A 257 19.51 26.70 14.54
N GLU A 258 20.05 25.70 15.23
CA GLU A 258 21.35 25.12 14.89
C GLU A 258 21.17 23.98 13.89
N VAL A 259 21.69 24.15 12.68
CA VAL A 259 21.68 23.13 11.64
C VAL A 259 22.96 22.31 11.75
N ARG A 260 22.83 21.04 12.14
CA ARG A 260 23.95 20.11 12.27
C ARG A 260 23.91 19.07 11.19
N ARG A 261 25.04 18.87 10.53
CA ARG A 261 25.23 17.84 9.50
C ARG A 261 26.34 16.91 9.92
N ASP A 262 26.03 15.63 9.97
CA ASP A 262 26.96 14.59 10.43
C ASP A 262 27.57 14.93 11.82
N GLY A 263 26.76 15.56 12.69
CA GLY A 263 27.14 16.01 14.03
C GLY A 263 27.81 17.40 14.10
N ALA A 264 28.38 17.89 13.02
CA ALA A 264 29.06 19.19 12.97
C ALA A 264 28.06 20.35 12.79
N LEU A 265 28.29 21.48 13.48
CA LEU A 265 27.49 22.70 13.29
C LEU A 265 27.83 23.30 11.92
N VAL A 266 26.83 23.42 11.06
CA VAL A 266 26.97 24.03 9.72
C VAL A 266 26.56 25.49 9.74
N SER A 267 25.49 25.81 10.46
CA SER A 267 24.96 27.16 10.54
C SER A 267 24.08 27.33 11.77
N THR A 268 23.99 28.56 12.26
CA THR A 268 22.99 28.99 13.24
C THR A 268 22.11 30.04 12.58
N VAL A 269 20.82 29.77 12.48
CA VAL A 269 19.85 30.59 11.76
C VAL A 269 18.90 31.26 12.75
N PRO A 270 18.67 32.59 12.67
CA PRO A 270 17.66 33.25 13.48
C PRO A 270 16.26 32.82 13.04
N ILE A 271 15.40 32.52 14.01
CA ILE A 271 14.03 32.02 13.76
C ILE A 271 13.00 32.87 14.48
N THR A 272 11.73 32.67 14.11
CA THR A 272 10.58 33.00 14.96
C THR A 272 9.73 31.74 15.14
N ALA A 273 9.29 31.44 16.36
CA ALA A 273 8.44 30.29 16.66
C ALA A 273 7.01 30.75 17.04
N GLY A 274 6.22 29.82 17.59
CA GLY A 274 4.85 30.05 18.04
C GLY A 274 4.74 31.08 19.16
N ALA A 275 3.83 32.04 19.00
CA ALA A 275 3.51 33.06 20.01
C ALA A 275 2.95 32.42 21.31
N PRO A 276 2.91 33.13 22.44
CA PRO A 276 2.49 32.56 23.73
C PRO A 276 1.11 31.89 23.77
N LYS A 277 0.19 32.24 22.86
CA LYS A 277 -1.15 31.62 22.76
C LYS A 277 -1.25 30.51 21.71
N THR A 278 -0.22 30.37 20.88
CA THR A 278 -0.17 29.48 19.71
C THR A 278 1.25 28.92 19.60
N THR A 279 1.70 28.28 20.68
CA THR A 279 3.07 27.83 20.87
C THR A 279 3.45 26.72 19.88
N THR A 280 4.74 26.55 19.62
CA THR A 280 5.26 25.46 18.78
C THR A 280 5.43 24.21 19.63
N TYR A 281 5.05 23.03 19.13
CA TYR A 281 5.32 21.78 19.85
C TYR A 281 6.82 21.57 20.10
N ASN A 282 7.16 21.01 21.27
CA ASN A 282 8.49 20.48 21.53
C ASN A 282 8.66 19.09 20.88
N GLY A 283 9.91 18.61 20.79
CA GLY A 283 10.24 17.26 20.38
C GLY A 283 10.77 17.13 18.96
N LYS A 284 10.95 15.88 18.53
CA LYS A 284 11.55 15.49 17.26
C LYS A 284 10.47 15.37 16.20
N MET A 285 10.53 16.21 15.18
CA MET A 285 9.65 16.18 14.02
C MET A 285 10.47 15.86 12.77
N VAL A 286 9.98 14.94 11.95
CA VAL A 286 10.65 14.53 10.72
C VAL A 286 10.01 15.26 9.55
N VAL A 287 10.83 15.81 8.66
CA VAL A 287 10.36 16.47 7.44
C VAL A 287 9.66 15.44 6.56
N THR A 288 8.36 15.62 6.31
CA THR A 288 7.57 14.69 5.50
C THR A 288 7.42 15.13 4.05
N GLU A 289 7.39 16.44 3.82
CA GLU A 289 7.15 17.04 2.51
C GLU A 289 7.90 18.38 2.38
N LEU A 290 8.30 18.70 1.15
CA LEU A 290 8.94 19.96 0.78
C LEU A 290 8.08 20.62 -0.30
N TYR A 291 7.79 21.91 -0.13
CA TYR A 291 7.07 22.72 -1.11
C TYR A 291 7.84 24.00 -1.38
N ASP A 292 8.19 24.27 -2.65
CA ASP A 292 8.80 25.54 -3.05
C ASP A 292 7.89 26.72 -2.68
N VAL A 293 6.59 26.56 -2.93
CA VAL A 293 5.53 27.48 -2.49
C VAL A 293 4.28 26.67 -2.14
N THR A 294 3.61 27.04 -1.06
CA THR A 294 2.31 26.44 -0.69
C THR A 294 1.38 27.47 -0.06
N ARG A 295 0.07 27.18 -0.10
CA ARG A 295 -0.93 27.96 0.63
C ARG A 295 -1.09 27.40 2.03
N MET A 296 -0.94 28.26 3.05
CA MET A 296 -1.22 27.91 4.44
C MET A 296 -2.48 28.63 4.90
N ASN A 297 -3.48 27.85 5.29
CA ASN A 297 -4.80 28.34 5.69
C ASN A 297 -5.14 27.85 7.10
N GLY A 298 -5.34 28.76 8.05
CA GLY A 298 -5.67 28.45 9.43
C GLY A 298 -6.94 27.61 9.59
N ALA A 299 -7.87 27.71 8.63
CA ALA A 299 -9.15 27.02 8.70
C ALA A 299 -8.99 25.50 8.55
N THR A 300 -7.91 25.05 7.90
CA THR A 300 -7.64 23.63 7.71
C THR A 300 -6.97 22.97 8.91
N VAL A 301 -6.53 23.75 9.91
CA VAL A 301 -5.73 23.30 11.06
C VAL A 301 -6.29 23.77 12.41
N GLY A 302 -7.51 24.33 12.42
CA GLY A 302 -8.21 24.68 13.66
C GLY A 302 -8.02 26.13 14.15
N PHE A 303 -7.36 26.99 13.36
CA PHE A 303 -7.22 28.44 13.64
C PHE A 303 -8.24 29.30 12.89
N GLY A 304 -9.29 28.69 12.32
CA GLY A 304 -10.33 29.43 11.60
C GLY A 304 -9.76 30.37 10.53
N GLY A 305 -10.25 31.60 10.44
CA GLY A 305 -9.77 32.58 9.46
C GLY A 305 -8.55 33.41 9.89
N GLU A 306 -7.86 33.05 10.99
CA GLU A 306 -6.78 33.88 11.56
C GLU A 306 -5.62 34.15 10.58
N TYR A 307 -5.38 33.22 9.65
CA TYR A 307 -4.47 33.45 8.53
C TYR A 307 -4.89 32.66 7.28
N ASP A 308 -4.58 33.22 6.11
CA ASP A 308 -4.71 32.58 4.81
C ASP A 308 -3.67 33.17 3.85
N ILE A 309 -2.48 32.58 3.88
CA ILE A 309 -1.32 33.04 3.11
C ILE A 309 -1.19 32.15 1.88
N LYS A 310 -1.37 32.74 0.69
CA LYS A 310 -1.49 31.99 -0.56
C LYS A 310 -0.17 31.44 -1.09
N ASP A 311 0.93 32.09 -0.73
CA ASP A 311 2.23 31.95 -1.35
C ASP A 311 3.35 31.87 -0.31
N VAL A 312 3.23 30.98 0.68
CA VAL A 312 4.29 30.72 1.66
C VAL A 312 5.45 29.98 0.97
N PRO A 313 6.65 30.58 0.86
CA PRO A 313 7.78 29.95 0.19
C PRO A 313 8.52 28.96 1.10
N HIS A 314 9.28 28.05 0.48
CA HIS A 314 10.24 27.15 1.11
C HIS A 314 9.67 26.43 2.34
N ALA A 315 8.52 25.78 2.18
CA ALA A 315 7.76 25.19 3.26
C ALA A 315 8.08 23.70 3.44
N LEU A 316 8.45 23.32 4.66
CA LEU A 316 8.74 21.95 5.09
C LEU A 316 7.65 21.50 6.05
N ARG A 317 6.89 20.45 5.69
CA ARG A 317 5.88 19.90 6.60
C ARG A 317 6.57 19.05 7.68
N LEU A 318 6.23 19.34 8.94
CA LEU A 318 6.75 18.63 10.12
C LEU A 318 5.70 17.77 10.82
N THR A 319 4.44 18.22 10.84
CA THR A 319 3.34 17.49 11.49
C THR A 319 2.09 17.45 10.60
N THR A 320 1.25 16.45 10.81
CA THR A 320 -0.07 16.36 10.15
C THR A 320 -1.04 17.42 10.64
N SER A 321 -0.89 17.89 11.88
CA SER A 321 -1.71 18.96 12.45
C SER A 321 -1.34 20.36 11.95
N GLY A 322 -0.33 20.49 11.08
CA GLY A 322 -0.04 21.76 10.39
C GLY A 322 1.15 22.55 10.89
N THR A 323 2.07 21.97 11.66
CA THR A 323 3.35 22.60 11.96
C THR A 323 4.26 22.52 10.72
N PHE A 324 4.74 23.68 10.29
CA PHE A 324 5.74 23.81 9.22
C PHE A 324 6.97 24.55 9.73
N LEU A 325 8.09 24.30 9.06
CA LEU A 325 9.21 25.24 9.00
C LEU A 325 9.17 25.89 7.62
N HIS A 326 9.15 27.22 7.53
CA HIS A 326 8.93 27.88 6.25
C HIS A 326 9.61 29.26 6.12
N GLY A 327 9.70 29.75 4.89
CA GLY A 327 10.06 31.12 4.60
C GLY A 327 8.95 32.11 4.97
N ASN A 328 9.34 33.23 5.56
CA ASN A 328 8.44 34.28 6.00
C ASN A 328 8.97 35.62 5.49
N TYR A 329 8.24 36.20 4.53
CA TYR A 329 8.56 37.48 3.89
C TYR A 329 7.73 38.65 4.45
N TRP A 330 6.73 38.36 5.29
CA TRP A 330 5.77 39.34 5.78
C TRP A 330 6.10 39.86 7.18
N ALA A 331 6.82 39.08 7.99
CA ALA A 331 7.29 39.53 9.29
C ALA A 331 8.44 40.55 9.14
N PRO A 332 8.46 41.60 9.98
CA PRO A 332 9.60 42.52 10.05
C PRO A 332 10.93 41.77 10.29
N PRO A 333 12.04 42.18 9.63
CA PRO A 333 13.33 41.48 9.74
C PRO A 333 13.90 41.33 11.15
N ASP A 334 13.59 42.25 12.07
CA ASP A 334 13.97 42.24 13.49
C ASP A 334 13.19 41.21 14.32
N THR A 335 12.13 40.61 13.78
CA THR A 335 11.37 39.54 14.45
C THR A 335 12.22 38.29 14.60
N PHE A 336 13.01 37.95 13.59
CA PHE A 336 13.80 36.71 13.54
C PHE A 336 15.00 36.81 14.49
N GLY A 337 15.12 35.88 15.42
CA GLY A 337 16.14 35.93 16.46
C GLY A 337 15.74 36.73 17.70
N SER A 338 14.53 37.30 17.74
CA SER A 338 14.08 38.15 18.86
C SER A 338 12.74 37.77 19.46
N THR A 339 11.73 37.43 18.63
CA THR A 339 10.35 37.29 19.13
C THR A 339 9.62 36.16 18.42
N ASN A 340 8.83 35.40 19.17
CA ASN A 340 7.94 34.36 18.63
C ASN A 340 6.56 34.94 18.29
N VAL A 341 6.18 34.90 17.01
CA VAL A 341 4.95 35.55 16.51
C VAL A 341 4.04 34.62 15.70
N SER A 342 4.42 33.35 15.50
CA SER A 342 3.69 32.45 14.60
C SER A 342 2.52 31.73 15.28
N HIS A 343 1.70 31.04 14.48
CA HIS A 343 0.63 30.14 14.95
C HIS A 343 1.14 28.70 15.16
N GLY A 344 2.38 28.55 15.62
CA GLY A 344 3.02 27.27 15.92
C GLY A 344 4.06 26.82 14.89
N CYS A 345 4.15 27.47 13.73
CA CYS A 345 5.22 27.24 12.74
C CYS A 345 6.58 27.79 13.19
N VAL A 346 7.66 27.30 12.59
CA VAL A 346 9.00 27.90 12.68
C VAL A 346 9.24 28.73 11.42
N GLY A 347 9.33 30.05 11.57
CA GLY A 347 9.56 30.98 10.48
C GLY A 347 11.04 31.32 10.33
N LEU A 348 11.53 31.25 9.09
CA LEU A 348 12.83 31.78 8.67
C LEU A 348 12.63 33.01 7.79
N ARG A 349 13.56 33.97 7.84
CA ARG A 349 13.49 35.14 6.97
C ARG A 349 13.56 34.71 5.51
N ASP A 350 12.68 35.27 4.69
CA ASP A 350 12.65 35.08 3.24
C ASP A 350 12.17 36.36 2.51
N VAL A 351 12.02 36.27 1.19
CA VAL A 351 11.42 37.27 0.31
C VAL A 351 10.17 36.69 -0.35
N LYS A 352 9.28 37.56 -0.84
CA LYS A 352 8.05 37.12 -1.51
C LYS A 352 8.40 36.28 -2.75
N GLY A 353 7.84 35.07 -2.83
CA GLY A 353 8.15 34.09 -3.88
C GLY A 353 9.37 33.21 -3.61
N GLY A 354 10.11 33.46 -2.53
CA GLY A 354 11.30 32.69 -2.16
C GLY A 354 12.57 33.11 -2.92
N SER A 355 13.71 33.10 -2.24
CA SER A 355 15.03 33.08 -2.88
C SER A 355 16.01 32.14 -2.18
N ALA A 356 16.85 31.45 -2.95
CA ALA A 356 17.90 30.56 -2.45
C ALA A 356 18.95 31.27 -1.58
N ASP A 357 19.11 32.59 -1.75
CA ASP A 357 20.05 33.41 -0.97
C ASP A 357 19.52 33.84 0.40
N THR A 358 18.25 33.52 0.70
CA THR A 358 17.65 33.81 2.01
C THR A 358 17.93 32.70 3.01
N PRO A 359 17.86 32.96 4.32
CA PRO A 359 17.96 31.90 5.33
C PRO A 359 17.00 30.73 5.09
N ALA A 360 15.76 31.01 4.66
CA ALA A 360 14.77 30.00 4.35
C ALA A 360 15.16 29.15 3.13
N GLY A 361 15.51 29.80 2.00
CA GLY A 361 15.93 29.10 0.79
C GLY A 361 17.21 28.30 0.98
N TRP A 362 18.20 28.87 1.69
CA TRP A 362 19.43 28.17 2.03
C TRP A 362 19.17 26.87 2.80
N PHE A 363 18.24 26.89 3.76
CA PHE A 363 17.88 25.73 4.55
C PHE A 363 17.07 24.71 3.74
N PHE A 364 16.10 25.19 2.95
CA PHE A 364 15.26 24.36 2.10
C PHE A 364 16.06 23.54 1.08
N ASP A 365 16.96 24.18 0.33
CA ASP A 365 17.82 23.53 -0.66
C ASP A 365 18.76 22.47 -0.05
N ARG A 366 18.98 22.57 1.26
CA ARG A 366 19.87 21.71 2.04
C ARG A 366 19.13 20.70 2.89
N THR A 367 17.82 20.54 2.72
CA THR A 367 17.01 19.61 3.49
C THR A 367 16.49 18.47 2.63
N LEU A 368 16.42 17.27 3.19
CA LEU A 368 15.77 16.11 2.60
C LEU A 368 14.49 15.77 3.36
N VAL A 369 13.52 15.18 2.67
CA VAL A 369 12.45 14.42 3.33
C VAL A 369 13.12 13.32 4.18
N GLY A 370 12.74 13.22 5.45
CA GLY A 370 13.38 12.33 6.43
C GLY A 370 14.41 13.02 7.33
N ASP A 371 14.82 14.27 7.07
CA ASP A 371 15.65 15.03 8.01
C ASP A 371 14.86 15.40 9.27
N VAL A 372 15.55 15.64 10.37
CA VAL A 372 14.94 15.88 11.68
C VAL A 372 15.04 17.35 12.07
N VAL A 373 13.92 17.91 12.52
CA VAL A 373 13.85 19.17 13.25
C VAL A 373 13.46 18.85 14.69
N GLU A 374 14.34 19.14 15.65
CA GLU A 374 14.05 18.99 17.07
C GLU A 374 13.77 20.37 17.67
N VAL A 375 12.59 20.55 18.27
CA VAL A 375 12.22 21.79 18.96
C VAL A 375 12.37 21.60 20.47
N VAL A 376 13.01 22.57 21.12
CA VAL A 376 13.18 22.62 22.57
C VAL A 376 12.80 24.00 23.11
N ASN A 377 12.58 24.07 24.43
CA ASN A 377 12.32 25.31 25.17
C ASN A 377 11.10 26.10 24.69
N SER A 378 10.13 25.44 24.05
CA SER A 378 8.81 26.02 23.82
C SER A 378 7.92 25.82 25.05
N ALA A 379 6.97 26.73 25.29
CA ALA A 379 5.98 26.63 26.36
C ALA A 379 4.81 25.67 26.04
N ASP A 380 5.06 24.68 25.18
CA ASP A 380 4.08 23.68 24.73
C ASP A 380 4.48 22.26 25.17
N ARG A 381 3.57 21.31 24.96
CA ARG A 381 3.84 19.88 25.11
C ARG A 381 4.76 19.36 24.01
N THR A 382 5.29 18.16 24.24
CA THR A 382 5.96 17.39 23.18
C THR A 382 4.93 16.92 22.15
N VAL A 383 5.28 17.00 20.86
CA VAL A 383 4.44 16.53 19.75
C VAL A 383 4.07 15.06 19.93
N ASP A 384 2.82 14.72 19.63
CA ASP A 384 2.34 13.34 19.72
C ASP A 384 3.09 12.44 18.71
N PRO A 385 3.40 11.18 19.07
CA PRO A 385 4.13 10.27 18.19
C PRO A 385 3.44 9.95 16.86
N ASP A 386 2.10 10.08 16.80
CA ASP A 386 1.29 9.86 15.60
C ASP A 386 1.00 11.13 14.79
N ASN A 387 1.44 12.31 15.26
CA ASN A 387 1.25 13.56 14.55
C ASN A 387 2.41 13.80 13.55
N GLY A 388 2.18 13.44 12.28
CA GLY A 388 3.27 13.29 11.31
C GLY A 388 4.14 12.08 11.63
N LEU A 389 5.41 12.11 11.24
CA LEU A 389 6.38 11.03 11.54
C LEU A 389 7.06 11.24 12.91
N GLY A 390 6.24 11.47 13.96
CA GLY A 390 6.67 11.79 15.32
C GLY A 390 7.13 10.60 16.17
N GLY A 391 7.22 9.40 15.60
CA GLY A 391 7.51 8.14 16.31
C GLY A 391 8.81 8.11 17.13
N TRP A 392 9.72 9.05 16.89
CA TRP A 392 10.97 9.25 17.64
C TRP A 392 10.79 9.87 19.02
N ASN A 393 9.60 10.42 19.32
CA ASN A 393 9.24 10.92 20.66
C ASN A 393 8.72 9.80 21.58
N LEU A 394 8.60 8.57 21.06
CA LEU A 394 8.20 7.40 21.82
C LEU A 394 9.43 6.58 22.21
N ASP A 395 9.55 6.22 23.49
CA ASP A 395 10.62 5.33 23.94
C ASP A 395 10.53 3.96 23.24
N TRP A 396 11.69 3.32 23.05
CA TRP A 396 11.77 2.09 22.25
C TRP A 396 10.90 0.95 22.80
N ARG A 397 10.76 0.85 24.13
CA ARG A 397 9.92 -0.19 24.75
C ARG A 397 8.45 0.03 24.41
N LYS A 398 7.95 1.26 24.51
CA LYS A 398 6.59 1.61 24.07
C LYS A 398 6.40 1.45 22.57
N TRP A 399 7.43 1.76 21.76
CA TRP A 399 7.39 1.50 20.32
C TRP A 399 7.15 0.02 20.03
N LYS A 400 7.96 -0.87 20.62
CA LYS A 400 7.79 -2.32 20.43
C LYS A 400 6.45 -2.84 20.96
N ALA A 401 5.92 -2.26 22.03
CA ALA A 401 4.62 -2.64 22.58
C ALA A 401 3.43 -2.37 21.64
N GLY A 402 3.57 -1.46 20.68
CA GLY A 402 2.55 -1.21 19.65
C GLY A 402 2.60 -2.15 18.45
N SER A 403 3.51 -3.12 18.45
CA SER A 403 3.62 -4.12 17.38
C SER A 403 2.51 -5.17 17.48
N ALA A 404 1.96 -5.62 16.35
CA ALA A 404 0.98 -6.71 16.31
C ALA A 404 1.61 -8.10 16.15
N VAL A 405 2.95 -8.15 16.08
CA VAL A 405 3.73 -9.39 15.96
C VAL A 405 4.84 -9.34 17.00
N ALA A 406 5.25 -10.51 17.51
CA ALA A 406 6.49 -10.58 18.28
C ALA A 406 7.66 -10.23 17.33
N GLY A 407 8.45 -9.23 17.72
CA GLY A 407 9.67 -8.82 17.03
C GLY A 407 10.83 -9.77 17.31
#